data_AF-A0A8T3NQF1-F1
#
_entry.id   AF-A0A8T3NQF1-F1
#
_cell.length_a   1.000
_cell.length_b   1.000
_cell.length_c   1.000
_cell.angle_alpha   90.00
_cell.angle_beta   90.00
_cell.angle_gamma   90.00
#
_symmetry.space_group_name_H-M   'P 1'
#
loop_
_entity.id
_entity.type
_entity.pdbx_description
1 polymer ?
#
loop_
_entity_poly.entity_id
_entity_poly.type
_entity_poly.pdbx_seq_one_letter_code
_entity_poly.pdbx_strand_id
1 'polypeptide(L)'
;MRALRDSYRLRLVLAFALMVAIALALVLATLPRLLDGYFLRQEREALDDRAALLAALVLEQLVQYQTLGAEAPPPIVLPTDPPRASDMVFRALGTSALGYVATLAPVVAQADVVITIAVGSDPGDPVVYRLDVPLGAPGDVGQQREEMSSVESFELTDPYWTGSPARLVTVSLANPYSFRAQTLETIVGVMLAAAFLALVVAVVASIILAERLTGPIRRLTQASRALAEGDLAARVAVTDSGSAEITELASAFNVMADRLSESIGFISSDRDRSRDFLADVSHELRTPIAALRTFNELLRDGATDDPEARDEFLEQSQQQIERLDWLAANLLELSKLDSGL
;
A
#
# COMPACT_ATOMS: atom_id res chain seq x y z
N MET A 1 18.34 -1.94 25.34
CA MET A 1 18.28 -2.51 23.97
C MET A 1 16.89 -2.98 23.50
N ARG A 2 15.94 -3.40 24.36
CA ARG A 2 14.56 -3.75 23.93
C ARG A 2 13.77 -2.54 23.39
N ALA A 3 13.88 -1.36 24.01
CA ALA A 3 13.18 -0.15 23.55
C ALA A 3 13.59 0.36 22.15
N LEU A 4 14.86 0.20 21.77
CA LEU A 4 15.35 0.52 20.41
C LEU A 4 14.94 -0.54 19.36
N ARG A 5 14.62 -1.76 19.79
CA ARG A 5 14.26 -2.88 18.92
C ARG A 5 12.81 -2.82 18.48
N ASP A 6 11.94 -2.34 19.37
CA ASP A 6 10.55 -2.06 19.02
C ASP A 6 10.48 -0.87 18.06
N SER A 7 11.38 0.12 18.18
CA SER A 7 11.30 1.32 17.35
C SER A 7 11.50 1.05 15.85
N TYR A 8 12.44 0.20 15.42
CA TYR A 8 12.64 -0.07 13.97
C TYR A 8 11.54 -0.94 13.36
N ARG A 9 11.13 -2.01 14.06
CA ARG A 9 10.01 -2.85 13.61
C ARG A 9 8.71 -2.06 13.55
N LEU A 10 8.44 -1.28 14.60
CA LEU A 10 7.29 -0.40 14.66
C LEU A 10 7.34 0.65 13.55
N ARG A 11 8.50 1.28 13.29
CA ARG A 11 8.65 2.25 12.19
C ARG A 11 8.39 1.63 10.82
N LEU A 12 8.88 0.42 10.55
CA LEU A 12 8.64 -0.26 9.27
C LEU A 12 7.15 -0.59 9.09
N VAL A 13 6.52 -1.17 10.12
CA VAL A 13 5.09 -1.49 10.12
C VAL A 13 4.25 -0.22 9.98
N LEU A 14 4.58 0.83 10.73
CA LEU A 14 3.89 2.12 10.67
C LEU A 14 4.08 2.79 9.30
N ALA A 15 5.28 2.75 8.71
CA ALA A 15 5.54 3.36 7.41
C ALA A 15 4.74 2.66 6.30
N PHE A 16 4.70 1.32 6.30
CA PHE A 16 3.90 0.57 5.33
C PHE A 16 2.40 0.76 5.55
N ALA A 17 1.93 0.66 6.79
CA ALA A 17 0.53 0.89 7.13
C ALA A 17 0.09 2.33 6.78
N LEU A 18 0.95 3.33 7.01
CA LEU A 18 0.71 4.72 6.62
C LEU A 18 0.64 4.88 5.10
N MET A 19 1.54 4.26 4.34
CA MET A 19 1.52 4.29 2.88
C MET A 19 0.21 3.71 2.34
N VAL A 20 -0.22 2.55 2.86
CA VAL A 20 -1.50 1.93 2.49
C VAL A 20 -2.67 2.81 2.92
N ALA A 21 -2.65 3.38 4.12
CA ALA A 21 -3.69 4.27 4.60
C ALA A 21 -3.82 5.54 3.73
N ILE A 22 -2.72 6.12 3.28
CA ILE A 22 -2.73 7.27 2.36
C ILE A 22 -3.34 6.89 1.01
N ALA A 23 -2.95 5.74 0.45
CA ALA A 23 -3.52 5.26 -0.81
C ALA A 23 -5.03 5.00 -0.69
N LEU A 24 -5.46 4.34 0.39
CA LEU A 24 -6.88 4.12 0.69
C LEU A 24 -7.63 5.44 0.88
N ALA A 25 -7.06 6.39 1.62
CA ALA A 25 -7.66 7.71 1.83
C ALA A 25 -7.83 8.48 0.51
N LEU A 26 -6.85 8.39 -0.39
CA LEU A 26 -6.97 8.98 -1.73
C LEU A 26 -8.12 8.36 -2.52
N VAL A 27 -8.23 7.04 -2.53
CA VAL A 27 -9.33 6.32 -3.21
C VAL A 27 -10.68 6.69 -2.61
N LEU A 28 -10.80 6.66 -1.28
CA LEU A 28 -12.03 7.02 -0.56
C LEU A 28 -12.42 8.50 -0.73
N ALA A 29 -11.46 9.40 -0.94
CA ALA A 29 -11.73 10.80 -1.21
C ALA A 29 -12.16 11.07 -2.66
N THR A 30 -11.71 10.25 -3.62
CA THR A 30 -11.87 10.53 -5.05
C THR A 30 -13.00 9.75 -5.68
N LEU A 31 -13.05 8.44 -5.46
CA LEU A 31 -13.97 7.55 -6.16
C LEU A 31 -15.45 7.87 -5.90
N PRO A 32 -15.90 8.13 -4.65
CA PRO A 32 -17.30 8.46 -4.41
C PRO A 32 -17.74 9.73 -5.14
N ARG A 33 -16.86 10.74 -5.23
CA ARG A 33 -17.15 11.99 -5.96
C ARG A 33 -17.24 11.77 -7.46
N LEU A 34 -16.40 10.89 -8.01
CA LEU A 34 -16.45 10.52 -9.42
C LEU A 34 -17.75 9.76 -9.76
N LEU A 35 -18.14 8.82 -8.90
CA LEU A 35 -19.36 8.04 -9.05
C LEU A 35 -20.61 8.92 -8.88
N ASP A 36 -20.61 9.81 -7.89
CA ASP A 36 -21.68 10.78 -7.65
C ASP A 36 -21.95 11.61 -8.92
N GLY A 37 -20.91 12.19 -9.52
CA GLY A 37 -21.02 12.94 -10.77
C GLY A 37 -21.37 12.08 -12.00
N TYR A 38 -21.00 10.81 -12.03
CA TYR A 38 -21.43 9.88 -13.08
C TYR A 38 -22.93 9.60 -12.99
N PHE A 39 -23.42 9.19 -11.82
CA PHE A 39 -24.83 8.89 -11.62
C PHE A 39 -25.73 10.11 -11.77
N LEU A 40 -25.28 11.31 -11.35
CA LEU A 40 -26.04 12.54 -11.59
C LEU A 40 -26.27 12.80 -13.07
N ARG A 41 -25.24 12.61 -13.91
CA ARG A 41 -25.37 12.79 -15.35
C ARG A 41 -26.28 11.74 -15.97
N GLN A 42 -26.13 10.49 -15.56
CA GLN A 42 -26.99 9.40 -16.02
C GLN A 42 -28.46 9.64 -15.66
N GLU A 43 -28.75 10.09 -14.44
CA GLU A 43 -30.13 10.37 -14.01
C GLU A 43 -30.70 11.61 -14.71
N ARG A 44 -29.86 12.62 -15.00
CA ARG A 44 -30.24 13.80 -15.78
C ARG A 44 -30.66 13.42 -17.20
N GLU A 45 -29.83 12.64 -17.88
CA GLU A 45 -30.10 12.14 -19.23
C GLU A 45 -31.38 11.27 -19.25
N ALA A 46 -31.54 10.38 -18.28
CA ALA A 46 -32.76 9.60 -18.14
C ALA A 46 -34.00 10.46 -17.88
N LEU A 47 -33.88 11.57 -17.15
CA LEU A 47 -34.97 12.52 -16.91
C LEU A 47 -35.32 13.30 -18.19
N ASP A 48 -34.31 13.71 -18.95
CA ASP A 48 -34.47 14.39 -20.24
C ASP A 48 -35.17 13.46 -21.27
N ASP A 49 -34.78 12.19 -21.35
CA ASP A 49 -35.43 11.19 -22.19
C ASP A 49 -36.91 10.98 -21.81
N ARG A 50 -37.22 10.89 -20.51
CA ARG A 50 -38.61 10.78 -20.02
C ARG A 50 -39.42 12.04 -20.32
N ALA A 51 -38.82 13.22 -20.20
CA ALA A 51 -39.45 14.49 -20.55
C ALA A 51 -39.77 14.54 -22.05
N ALA A 52 -38.84 14.13 -22.91
CA ALA A 52 -39.04 14.03 -24.35
C ALA A 52 -40.14 13.04 -24.74
N LEU A 53 -40.18 11.86 -24.10
CA LEU A 53 -41.26 10.87 -24.33
C LEU A 53 -42.64 11.42 -23.93
N LEU A 54 -42.72 12.11 -22.79
CA LEU A 54 -43.97 12.75 -22.37
C LEU A 54 -44.35 13.92 -23.26
N ALA A 55 -43.40 14.72 -23.70
CA ALA A 55 -43.63 15.80 -24.66
C ALA A 55 -44.17 15.26 -25.98
N ALA A 56 -43.60 14.16 -26.49
CA ALA A 56 -44.11 13.49 -27.69
C ALA A 56 -45.54 12.96 -27.50
N LEU A 57 -45.84 12.34 -26.35
CA LEU A 57 -47.20 11.88 -26.03
C LEU A 57 -48.19 13.05 -25.95
N VAL A 58 -47.81 14.15 -25.31
CA VAL A 58 -48.62 15.38 -25.22
C VAL A 58 -48.86 15.95 -26.61
N LEU A 59 -47.82 16.04 -27.44
CA LEU A 59 -47.92 16.53 -28.81
C LEU A 59 -48.87 15.67 -29.65
N GLU A 60 -48.73 14.33 -29.59
CA GLU A 60 -49.60 13.40 -30.31
C GLU A 60 -51.07 13.59 -29.92
N GLN A 61 -51.35 13.68 -28.61
CA GLN A 61 -52.71 13.93 -28.13
C GLN A 61 -53.21 15.30 -28.62
N LEU A 62 -52.43 16.37 -28.49
CA LEU A 62 -52.86 17.70 -28.92
C LEU A 62 -53.13 17.78 -30.44
N VAL A 63 -52.30 17.14 -31.26
CA VAL A 63 -52.48 17.09 -32.73
C VAL A 63 -53.69 16.24 -33.10
N GLN A 64 -53.85 15.05 -32.51
CA GLN A 64 -55.02 14.19 -32.76
C GLN A 64 -56.32 14.93 -32.45
N TYR A 65 -56.36 15.69 -31.36
CA TYR A 65 -57.53 16.48 -30.99
C TYR A 65 -57.76 17.72 -31.87
N GLN A 66 -56.70 18.33 -32.46
CA GLN A 66 -56.86 19.38 -33.49
C GLN A 66 -57.55 18.84 -34.74
N THR A 67 -57.25 17.61 -35.17
CA THR A 67 -57.90 16.99 -36.34
C THR A 67 -59.40 16.73 -36.13
N LEU A 68 -59.79 16.35 -34.90
CA LEU A 68 -61.20 16.21 -34.51
C LEU A 68 -61.93 17.57 -34.45
N GLY A 69 -61.23 18.64 -34.05
CA GLY A 69 -61.74 19.99 -34.06
C GLY A 69 -61.94 20.60 -35.46
N ALA A 70 -61.24 20.09 -36.48
CA ALA A 70 -61.38 20.53 -37.87
C ALA A 70 -62.77 20.21 -38.47
N GLU A 71 -63.48 19.22 -37.91
CA GLU A 71 -64.86 18.90 -38.30
C GLU A 71 -65.92 19.78 -37.62
N ALA A 72 -65.52 20.57 -36.60
CA ALA A 72 -66.40 21.52 -35.93
C ALA A 72 -66.49 22.84 -36.72
N PRO A 73 -67.65 23.52 -36.77
CA PRO A 73 -67.76 24.82 -37.40
C PRO A 73 -66.78 25.81 -36.76
N PRO A 74 -66.19 26.74 -37.55
CA PRO A 74 -65.25 27.72 -37.04
C PRO A 74 -65.75 28.40 -35.77
N PRO A 75 -64.92 28.53 -34.73
CA PRO A 75 -65.29 29.36 -33.60
C PRO A 75 -65.66 30.74 -34.13
N ILE A 76 -66.81 31.26 -33.72
CA ILE A 76 -67.24 32.60 -34.11
C ILE A 76 -66.26 33.58 -33.47
N VAL A 77 -65.29 34.05 -34.25
CA VAL A 77 -64.39 35.12 -33.86
C VAL A 77 -65.20 36.42 -33.91
N LEU A 78 -65.74 36.87 -32.79
CA LEU A 78 -66.34 38.19 -32.71
C LEU A 78 -65.22 39.23 -32.92
N PRO A 79 -65.33 40.17 -33.88
CA PRO A 79 -64.28 41.16 -34.18
C PRO A 79 -63.84 42.04 -33.01
N THR A 80 -64.62 42.05 -31.92
CA THR A 80 -64.39 42.88 -30.73
C THR A 80 -63.87 42.11 -29.52
N ASP A 81 -63.77 40.78 -29.58
CA ASP A 81 -63.29 39.94 -28.47
C ASP A 81 -62.16 39.01 -28.96
N PRO A 82 -60.90 39.50 -29.05
CA PRO A 82 -59.76 38.67 -29.43
C PRO A 82 -59.29 37.85 -28.20
N PRO A 83 -58.20 37.07 -28.34
CA PRO A 83 -57.99 35.61 -28.15
C PRO A 83 -58.84 34.79 -27.14
N ARG A 84 -59.74 35.38 -26.35
CA ARG A 84 -60.41 34.70 -25.22
C ARG A 84 -61.33 33.55 -25.63
N ALA A 85 -62.06 33.67 -26.74
CA ALA A 85 -62.98 32.62 -27.20
C ALA A 85 -62.22 31.39 -27.74
N SER A 86 -61.15 31.60 -28.50
CA SER A 86 -60.24 30.53 -28.95
C SER A 86 -59.51 29.87 -27.78
N ASP A 87 -59.18 30.64 -26.74
CA ASP A 87 -58.55 30.12 -25.53
C ASP A 87 -59.53 29.31 -24.67
N MET A 88 -60.80 29.72 -24.58
CA MET A 88 -61.84 28.95 -23.88
C MET A 88 -62.10 27.60 -24.56
N VAL A 89 -62.23 27.59 -25.89
CA VAL A 89 -62.43 26.36 -26.68
C VAL A 89 -61.19 25.47 -26.57
N PHE A 90 -60.00 26.04 -26.71
CA PHE A 90 -58.76 25.28 -26.56
C PHE A 90 -58.54 24.74 -25.14
N ARG A 91 -58.89 25.51 -24.09
CA ARG A 91 -58.88 25.02 -22.69
C ARG A 91 -59.85 23.86 -22.51
N ALA A 92 -61.07 23.99 -22.98
CA ALA A 92 -62.08 22.94 -22.87
C ALA A 92 -61.63 21.65 -23.59
N LEU A 93 -61.09 21.77 -24.80
CA LEU A 93 -60.59 20.65 -25.61
C LEU A 93 -59.28 20.05 -25.05
N GLY A 94 -58.36 20.89 -24.58
CA GLY A 94 -57.09 20.46 -23.97
C GLY A 94 -57.30 19.71 -22.66
N THR A 95 -58.31 20.10 -21.87
CA THR A 95 -58.67 19.39 -20.63
C THR A 95 -59.09 17.94 -20.90
N SER A 96 -59.82 17.69 -22.00
CA SER A 96 -60.17 16.32 -22.42
C SER A 96 -58.99 15.55 -23.03
N ALA A 97 -58.13 16.20 -23.82
CA ALA A 97 -57.01 15.56 -24.49
C ALA A 97 -55.91 15.12 -23.50
N LEU A 98 -55.61 15.97 -22.52
CA LEU A 98 -54.55 15.73 -21.54
C LEU A 98 -55.03 14.91 -20.34
N GLY A 99 -56.31 14.56 -20.28
CA GLY A 99 -56.84 13.67 -19.25
C GLY A 99 -56.16 12.30 -19.25
N TYR A 100 -55.91 11.71 -20.43
CA TYR A 100 -55.15 10.46 -20.55
C TYR A 100 -53.69 10.64 -20.13
N VAL A 101 -53.05 11.74 -20.53
CA VAL A 101 -51.67 12.06 -20.14
C VAL A 101 -51.55 12.17 -18.62
N ALA A 102 -52.51 12.80 -17.94
CA ALA A 102 -52.50 12.90 -16.48
C ALA A 102 -52.49 11.54 -15.76
N THR A 103 -53.05 10.50 -16.38
CA THR A 103 -53.05 9.14 -15.80
C THR A 103 -51.74 8.38 -16.04
N LEU A 104 -51.06 8.63 -17.15
CA LEU A 104 -49.81 7.96 -17.52
C LEU A 104 -48.57 8.71 -17.03
N ALA A 105 -48.64 10.03 -16.91
CA ALA A 105 -47.53 10.91 -16.55
C ALA A 105 -46.80 10.49 -15.26
N PRO A 106 -47.48 10.14 -14.14
CA PRO A 106 -46.78 9.69 -12.94
C PRO A 106 -45.98 8.40 -13.14
N VAL A 107 -46.49 7.48 -13.97
CA VAL A 107 -45.88 6.16 -14.23
C VAL A 107 -44.69 6.31 -15.18
N VAL A 108 -44.82 7.14 -16.21
CA VAL A 108 -43.80 7.35 -17.24
C VAL A 108 -42.69 8.28 -16.74
N ALA A 109 -43.03 9.36 -16.04
CA ALA A 109 -42.05 10.32 -15.53
C ALA A 109 -41.32 9.83 -14.28
N GLN A 110 -42.04 9.15 -13.38
CA GLN A 110 -41.62 8.96 -11.98
C GLN A 110 -41.15 10.27 -11.33
N ALA A 111 -41.76 11.40 -11.72
CA ALA A 111 -41.43 12.76 -11.30
C ALA A 111 -42.73 13.60 -11.21
N ASP A 112 -42.68 14.75 -10.56
CA ASP A 112 -43.74 15.74 -10.65
C ASP A 112 -43.78 16.27 -12.09
N VAL A 113 -44.95 16.24 -12.72
CA VAL A 113 -45.12 16.69 -14.11
C VAL A 113 -45.93 17.97 -14.14
N VAL A 114 -45.41 19.00 -14.79
CA VAL A 114 -46.11 20.25 -15.04
C VAL A 114 -46.16 20.48 -16.53
N ILE A 115 -47.36 20.48 -17.10
CA ILE A 115 -47.59 20.80 -18.52
C ILE A 115 -48.15 22.20 -18.60
N THR A 116 -47.45 23.10 -19.28
CA THR A 116 -47.89 24.49 -19.45
C THR A 116 -48.00 24.82 -20.94
N ILE A 117 -49.09 25.47 -21.34
CA ILE A 117 -49.32 25.94 -22.71
C ILE A 117 -49.46 27.47 -22.68
N ALA A 118 -48.59 28.17 -23.38
CA ALA A 118 -48.56 29.64 -23.46
C ALA A 118 -48.96 30.15 -24.86
N VAL A 119 -49.45 31.40 -24.96
CA VAL A 119 -49.74 32.06 -26.24
C VAL A 119 -48.50 32.77 -26.75
N GLY A 120 -47.82 32.15 -27.70
CA GLY A 120 -46.61 32.66 -28.35
C GLY A 120 -45.51 31.60 -28.38
N SER A 121 -44.29 32.05 -28.59
CA SER A 121 -43.09 31.22 -28.76
C SER A 121 -42.14 31.32 -27.58
N ASP A 122 -42.37 32.22 -26.63
CA ASP A 122 -41.47 32.48 -25.51
C ASP A 122 -41.98 31.88 -24.19
N PRO A 123 -41.11 31.33 -23.33
CA PRO A 123 -41.49 30.79 -22.02
C PRO A 123 -42.13 31.82 -21.06
N GLY A 124 -41.96 33.12 -21.34
CA GLY A 124 -42.55 34.23 -20.57
C GLY A 124 -43.95 34.64 -21.04
N ASP A 125 -44.45 34.02 -22.10
CA ASP A 125 -45.75 34.34 -22.69
C ASP A 125 -46.92 33.95 -21.77
N PRO A 126 -48.08 34.62 -21.90
CA PRO A 126 -49.22 34.38 -21.02
C PRO A 126 -49.70 32.92 -21.11
N VAL A 127 -49.67 32.25 -19.96
CA VAL A 127 -50.09 30.87 -19.79
C VAL A 127 -51.60 30.76 -19.97
N VAL A 128 -52.02 29.97 -20.96
CA VAL A 128 -53.43 29.65 -21.22
C VAL A 128 -53.85 28.44 -20.42
N TYR A 129 -53.00 27.43 -20.32
CA TYR A 129 -53.35 26.18 -19.66
C TYR A 129 -52.16 25.68 -18.85
N ARG A 130 -52.44 25.20 -17.63
CA ARG A 130 -51.46 24.60 -16.75
C ARG A 130 -52.07 23.36 -16.12
N LEU A 131 -51.39 22.23 -16.25
CA LEU A 131 -51.76 20.97 -15.64
C LEU A 131 -50.60 20.53 -14.74
N ASP A 132 -50.85 20.59 -13.44
CA ASP A 132 -49.93 20.10 -12.43
C ASP A 132 -50.36 18.67 -12.04
N VAL A 133 -49.49 17.70 -12.33
CA VAL A 133 -49.67 16.28 -12.00
C VAL A 133 -48.59 15.91 -10.98
N PRO A 134 -48.88 16.06 -9.67
CA PRO A 134 -47.92 15.71 -8.63
C PRO A 134 -47.68 14.20 -8.64
N LEU A 135 -46.46 13.80 -8.29
CA LEU A 135 -46.12 12.40 -8.10
C LEU A 135 -46.79 11.90 -6.80
N GLY A 136 -48.03 11.41 -6.92
CA GLY A 136 -48.85 10.97 -5.79
C GLY A 136 -48.56 9.56 -5.28
N ALA A 137 -47.68 8.82 -5.97
CA ALA A 137 -47.29 7.46 -5.59
C ALA A 137 -46.04 7.46 -4.69
N PRO A 138 -45.98 6.59 -3.67
CA PRO A 138 -44.72 6.34 -2.96
C PRO A 138 -43.68 5.78 -3.93
N GLY A 139 -42.42 6.17 -3.76
CA GLY A 139 -41.32 5.55 -4.47
C GLY A 139 -41.13 4.08 -4.07
N ASP A 140 -40.43 3.33 -4.91
CA ASP A 140 -40.02 1.97 -4.61
C ASP A 140 -39.05 1.92 -3.43
N VAL A 141 -38.93 0.75 -2.80
CA VAL A 141 -38.01 0.54 -1.67
C VAL A 141 -36.59 0.92 -2.07
N GLY A 142 -36.03 1.94 -1.42
CA GLY A 142 -34.67 2.43 -1.68
C GLY A 142 -34.57 3.65 -2.58
N GLN A 143 -35.67 4.06 -3.22
CA GLN A 143 -35.72 5.31 -3.96
C GLN A 143 -35.79 6.52 -3.03
N GLN A 144 -35.16 7.61 -3.44
CA GLN A 144 -35.26 8.91 -2.78
C GLN A 144 -35.63 9.99 -3.81
N ARG A 145 -36.30 11.05 -3.36
CA ARG A 145 -36.59 12.22 -4.22
C ARG A 145 -35.31 13.03 -4.38
N GLU A 146 -34.89 13.22 -5.63
CA GLU A 146 -33.72 14.03 -5.97
C GLU A 146 -34.16 15.43 -6.39
N GLU A 147 -33.46 16.48 -5.96
CA GLU A 147 -33.76 17.85 -6.40
C GLU A 147 -33.20 18.08 -7.81
N MET A 148 -33.99 17.68 -8.81
CA MET A 148 -33.63 17.73 -10.21
C MET A 148 -34.86 18.09 -11.04
N SER A 149 -34.66 18.82 -12.12
CA SER A 149 -35.72 19.12 -13.08
C SER A 149 -35.23 19.02 -14.51
N SER A 150 -36.12 18.61 -15.40
CA SER A 150 -35.95 18.66 -16.85
C SER A 150 -37.12 19.43 -17.44
N VAL A 151 -36.89 20.11 -18.57
CA VAL A 151 -37.91 20.88 -19.28
C VAL A 151 -37.74 20.61 -20.76
N GLU A 152 -38.79 20.09 -21.38
CA GLU A 152 -38.88 19.92 -22.82
C GLU A 152 -39.96 20.87 -23.35
N SER A 153 -39.71 21.51 -24.50
CA SER A 153 -40.67 22.45 -25.08
C SER A 153 -40.80 22.28 -26.58
N PHE A 154 -42.02 22.39 -27.09
CA PHE A 154 -42.31 22.31 -28.52
C PHE A 154 -43.36 23.35 -28.92
N GLU A 155 -43.25 23.83 -30.15
CA GLU A 155 -44.22 24.76 -30.73
C GLU A 155 -45.38 24.00 -31.37
N LEU A 156 -46.59 24.36 -30.99
CA LEU A 156 -47.82 23.91 -31.60
C LEU A 156 -48.38 25.03 -32.47
N THR A 157 -48.39 24.82 -33.78
CA THR A 157 -49.03 25.72 -34.76
C THR A 157 -50.37 25.13 -35.18
N ASP A 158 -51.41 25.97 -35.25
CA ASP A 158 -52.72 25.52 -35.69
C ASP A 158 -52.79 25.41 -37.23
N PRO A 159 -53.00 24.20 -37.80
CA PRO A 159 -52.98 24.00 -39.24
C PRO A 159 -54.28 24.44 -39.94
N TYR A 160 -55.37 24.66 -39.21
CA TYR A 160 -56.70 24.93 -39.80
C TYR A 160 -57.10 26.40 -39.73
N TRP A 161 -56.53 27.16 -38.79
CA TRP A 161 -56.86 28.58 -38.56
C TRP A 161 -55.70 29.51 -38.94
N THR A 162 -55.69 29.96 -40.19
CA THR A 162 -54.71 30.96 -40.68
C THR A 162 -54.80 32.26 -39.87
N GLY A 163 -53.72 32.60 -39.16
CA GLY A 163 -53.64 33.79 -38.29
C GLY A 163 -53.69 33.50 -36.79
N SER A 164 -53.77 32.24 -36.37
CA SER A 164 -53.66 31.87 -34.95
C SER A 164 -52.23 32.07 -34.43
N PRO A 165 -52.07 32.59 -33.19
CA PRO A 165 -50.76 32.68 -32.57
C PRO A 165 -50.17 31.27 -32.36
N ALA A 166 -48.84 31.14 -32.54
CA ALA A 166 -48.12 29.94 -32.14
C ALA A 166 -48.33 29.67 -30.64
N ARG A 167 -48.25 28.41 -30.22
CA ARG A 167 -48.39 28.03 -28.82
C ARG A 167 -47.19 27.22 -28.37
N LEU A 168 -46.45 27.73 -27.40
CA LEU A 168 -45.39 26.99 -26.76
C LEU A 168 -45.99 26.04 -25.72
N VAL A 169 -45.79 24.73 -25.93
CA VAL A 169 -46.10 23.70 -24.96
C VAL A 169 -44.81 23.34 -24.24
N THR A 170 -44.83 23.41 -22.92
CA THR A 170 -43.69 23.05 -22.06
C THR A 170 -44.10 21.90 -21.15
N VAL A 171 -43.26 20.88 -21.10
CA VAL A 171 -43.37 19.72 -20.21
C VAL A 171 -42.19 19.77 -19.26
N SER A 172 -42.47 20.10 -18.00
CA SER A 172 -41.46 20.11 -16.94
C SER A 172 -41.63 18.87 -16.07
N LEU A 173 -40.52 18.13 -15.89
CA LEU A 173 -40.40 17.09 -14.89
C LEU A 173 -39.56 17.64 -13.74
N ALA A 174 -39.98 17.39 -12.50
CA ALA A 174 -39.26 17.81 -11.31
C ALA A 174 -39.28 16.75 -10.22
N ASN A 175 -38.25 16.75 -9.38
CA ASN A 175 -38.14 15.90 -8.20
C ASN A 175 -38.35 14.40 -8.47
N PRO A 176 -37.60 13.79 -9.42
CA PRO A 176 -37.74 12.38 -9.75
C PRO A 176 -37.33 11.48 -8.58
N TYR A 177 -37.91 10.28 -8.54
CA TYR A 177 -37.38 9.20 -7.71
C TYR A 177 -36.15 8.57 -8.36
N SER A 178 -35.07 8.43 -7.60
CA SER A 178 -33.86 7.73 -8.04
C SER A 178 -33.30 6.80 -6.96
N PHE A 179 -32.54 5.78 -7.37
CA PHE A 179 -31.77 4.88 -6.49
C PHE A 179 -30.35 5.38 -6.18
N ARG A 180 -30.00 6.58 -6.66
CA ARG A 180 -28.64 7.12 -6.65
C ARG A 180 -28.06 7.22 -5.24
N ALA A 181 -28.78 7.87 -4.33
CA ALA A 181 -28.35 8.06 -2.95
C ALA A 181 -28.08 6.72 -2.23
N GLN A 182 -29.01 5.76 -2.33
CA GLN A 182 -28.85 4.43 -1.72
C GLN A 182 -27.70 3.64 -2.35
N THR A 183 -27.55 3.72 -3.67
CA THR A 183 -26.46 3.06 -4.40
C THR A 183 -25.11 3.60 -3.94
N LEU A 184 -24.98 4.93 -3.82
CA LEU A 184 -23.77 5.57 -3.31
C LEU A 184 -23.47 5.19 -1.87
N GLU A 185 -24.47 5.18 -0.99
CA GLU A 185 -24.31 4.75 0.41
C GLU A 185 -23.81 3.30 0.50
N THR A 186 -24.40 2.41 -0.29
CA THR A 186 -24.01 0.99 -0.35
C THR A 186 -22.57 0.84 -0.87
N ILE A 187 -22.23 1.53 -1.97
CA ILE A 187 -20.88 1.50 -2.53
C ILE A 187 -19.86 2.04 -1.52
N VAL A 188 -20.13 3.17 -0.88
CA VAL A 188 -19.25 3.77 0.14
C VAL A 188 -19.08 2.82 1.32
N GLY A 189 -20.16 2.19 1.80
CA GLY A 189 -20.11 1.20 2.88
C GLY A 189 -19.23 0.00 2.54
N VAL A 190 -19.42 -0.59 1.34
CA VAL A 190 -18.59 -1.71 0.86
C VAL A 190 -17.13 -1.28 0.68
N MET A 191 -16.88 -0.09 0.15
CA MET A 191 -15.53 0.47 0.02
C MET A 191 -14.85 0.67 1.37
N LEU A 192 -15.56 1.18 2.38
CA LEU A 192 -15.03 1.34 3.74
C LEU A 192 -14.69 -0.01 4.37
N ALA A 193 -15.58 -1.00 4.23
CA ALA A 193 -15.33 -2.35 4.71
C ALA A 193 -14.11 -3.00 4.01
N ALA A 194 -14.00 -2.84 2.69
CA ALA A 194 -12.86 -3.32 1.92
C ALA A 194 -11.55 -2.60 2.29
N ALA A 195 -11.59 -1.28 2.50
CA ALA A 195 -10.45 -0.48 2.94
C ALA A 195 -9.97 -0.91 4.34
N PHE A 196 -10.91 -1.17 5.26
CA PHE A 196 -10.58 -1.69 6.59
C PHE A 196 -9.90 -3.06 6.50
N LEU A 197 -10.47 -3.98 5.71
CA LEU A 197 -9.88 -5.31 5.50
C LEU A 197 -8.48 -5.20 4.89
N ALA A 198 -8.30 -4.36 3.86
CA ALA A 198 -7.01 -4.11 3.23
C ALA A 198 -5.98 -3.56 4.22
N LEU A 199 -6.38 -2.65 5.12
CA LEU A 199 -5.52 -2.12 6.16
C LEU A 199 -5.10 -3.20 7.17
N VAL A 200 -6.03 -4.06 7.61
CA VAL A 200 -5.72 -5.19 8.50
C VAL A 200 -4.73 -6.14 7.84
N VAL A 201 -4.97 -6.52 6.59
CA VAL A 201 -4.07 -7.39 5.82
C VAL A 201 -2.69 -6.74 5.67
N ALA A 202 -2.63 -5.45 5.36
CA ALA A 202 -1.38 -4.71 5.25
C ALA A 202 -0.58 -4.69 6.56
N VAL A 203 -1.23 -4.48 7.70
CA VAL A 203 -0.59 -4.51 9.02
C VAL A 203 -0.06 -5.91 9.34
N VAL A 204 -0.87 -6.96 9.13
CA VAL A 204 -0.46 -8.35 9.37
C VAL A 204 0.71 -8.74 8.48
N ALA A 205 0.64 -8.45 7.17
CA ALA A 205 1.71 -8.70 6.22
C ALA A 205 3.00 -7.95 6.62
N SER A 206 2.89 -6.71 7.07
CA SER A 206 4.02 -5.91 7.53
C SER A 206 4.71 -6.51 8.74
N ILE A 207 3.94 -7.01 9.72
CA ILE A 207 4.48 -7.66 10.91
C ILE A 207 5.26 -8.92 10.51
N ILE A 208 4.66 -9.77 9.66
CA ILE A 208 5.30 -11.00 9.19
C ILE A 208 6.60 -10.69 8.44
N LEU A 209 6.58 -9.69 7.54
CA LEU A 209 7.76 -9.30 6.77
C LEU A 209 8.86 -8.72 7.66
N ALA A 210 8.50 -7.87 8.62
CA ALA A 210 9.45 -7.30 9.58
C ALA A 210 10.16 -8.40 10.39
N GLU A 211 9.44 -9.45 10.78
CA GLU A 211 10.03 -10.59 11.50
C GLU A 211 10.98 -11.42 10.63
N ARG A 212 10.57 -11.71 9.38
CA ARG A 212 11.38 -12.48 8.43
C ARG A 212 12.68 -11.77 8.04
N LEU A 213 12.68 -10.44 7.93
CA LEU A 213 13.88 -9.68 7.55
C LEU A 213 14.77 -9.32 8.74
N THR A 214 14.18 -8.80 9.83
CA THR A 214 14.98 -8.25 10.93
C THR A 214 15.53 -9.34 11.87
N GLY A 215 14.85 -10.49 11.96
CA GLY A 215 15.26 -11.61 12.82
C GLY A 215 16.65 -12.16 12.48
N PRO A 216 16.91 -12.61 11.24
CA PRO A 216 18.21 -13.12 10.81
C PRO A 216 19.34 -12.10 10.94
N ILE A 217 19.14 -10.85 10.50
CA ILE A 217 20.15 -9.78 10.60
C ILE A 217 20.59 -9.58 12.07
N ARG A 218 19.65 -9.66 13.00
CA ARG A 218 19.95 -9.53 14.42
C ARG A 218 20.75 -10.72 14.97
N ARG A 219 20.44 -11.95 14.53
CA ARG A 219 21.23 -13.14 14.89
C ARG A 219 22.66 -13.03 14.36
N LEU A 220 22.82 -12.57 13.12
CA LEU A 220 24.14 -12.30 12.54
C LEU A 220 24.90 -11.25 13.35
N THR A 221 24.26 -10.12 13.67
CA THR A 221 24.86 -9.06 14.51
C THR A 221 25.29 -9.58 15.89
N GLN A 222 24.49 -10.46 16.51
CA GLN A 222 24.82 -11.05 17.81
C GLN A 222 26.00 -12.02 17.70
N ALA A 223 26.03 -12.88 16.69
CA ALA A 223 27.14 -13.79 16.45
C ALA A 223 28.44 -13.04 16.15
N SER A 224 28.38 -11.97 15.34
CA SER A 224 29.56 -11.12 15.08
C SER A 224 30.11 -10.45 16.35
N ARG A 225 29.23 -10.04 17.28
CA ARG A 225 29.66 -9.50 18.57
C ARG A 225 30.28 -10.57 19.46
N ALA A 226 29.67 -11.75 19.55
CA ALA A 226 30.22 -12.86 20.32
C ALA A 226 31.61 -13.27 19.79
N LEU A 227 31.76 -13.36 18.47
CA LEU A 227 33.05 -13.64 17.83
C LEU A 227 34.09 -12.57 18.14
N ALA A 228 33.71 -11.28 18.14
CA ALA A 228 34.59 -10.18 18.52
C ALA A 228 34.96 -10.17 20.02
N GLU A 229 34.11 -10.72 20.87
CA GLU A 229 34.35 -10.90 22.31
C GLU A 229 35.22 -12.14 22.62
N GLY A 230 35.60 -12.91 21.59
CA GLY A 230 36.48 -14.08 21.70
C GLY A 230 35.77 -15.43 21.69
N ASP A 231 34.44 -15.46 21.55
CA ASP A 231 33.70 -16.72 21.34
C ASP A 231 33.86 -17.22 19.90
N LEU A 232 34.95 -17.96 19.66
CA LEU A 232 35.27 -18.55 18.35
C LEU A 232 34.30 -19.65 17.92
N ALA A 233 33.45 -20.14 18.81
CA ALA A 233 32.43 -21.13 18.50
C ALA A 233 31.12 -20.51 17.98
N ALA A 234 30.97 -19.17 18.05
CA ALA A 234 29.78 -18.48 17.59
C ALA A 234 29.50 -18.74 16.10
N ARG A 235 28.33 -19.28 15.78
CA ARG A 235 27.85 -19.54 14.42
C ARG A 235 26.41 -19.07 14.23
N VAL A 236 26.04 -18.78 12.99
CA VAL A 236 24.68 -18.39 12.63
C VAL A 236 24.01 -19.58 11.95
N ALA A 237 22.84 -19.99 12.44
CA ALA A 237 22.05 -21.04 11.82
C ALA A 237 21.61 -20.62 10.41
N VAL A 238 21.95 -21.44 9.42
CA VAL A 238 21.50 -21.28 8.03
C VAL A 238 20.15 -21.98 7.93
N THR A 239 19.08 -21.21 7.70
CA THR A 239 17.73 -21.74 7.52
C THR A 239 17.24 -21.46 6.11
N ASP A 240 16.74 -22.49 5.42
CA ASP A 240 16.22 -22.42 4.04
C ASP A 240 14.97 -21.52 3.88
N SER A 241 14.41 -21.04 4.99
CA SER A 241 13.21 -20.18 5.02
C SER A 241 13.52 -18.68 4.89
N GLY A 242 14.79 -18.28 4.79
CA GLY A 242 15.24 -16.90 4.60
C GLY A 242 15.30 -16.47 3.13
N SER A 243 15.52 -15.18 2.85
CA SER A 243 15.87 -14.76 1.49
C SER A 243 17.24 -15.31 1.10
N ALA A 244 17.46 -15.53 -0.20
CA ALA A 244 18.71 -16.11 -0.69
C ALA A 244 19.94 -15.31 -0.24
N GLU A 245 19.84 -13.99 -0.25
CA GLU A 245 20.90 -13.06 0.14
C GLU A 245 21.24 -13.15 1.63
N ILE A 246 20.24 -13.38 2.48
CA ILE A 246 20.44 -13.55 3.93
C ILE A 246 21.12 -14.90 4.23
N THR A 247 20.74 -15.95 3.50
CA THR A 247 21.34 -17.29 3.58
C THR A 247 22.80 -17.27 3.11
N GLU A 248 23.09 -16.55 2.03
CA GLU A 248 24.45 -16.35 1.52
C GLU A 248 25.30 -15.60 2.55
N LEU A 249 24.79 -14.51 3.13
CA LEU A 249 25.50 -13.74 4.15
C LEU A 249 25.78 -14.56 5.41
N ALA A 250 24.83 -15.38 5.87
CA ALA A 250 25.02 -16.26 7.02
C ALA A 250 26.10 -17.32 6.74
N SER A 251 26.10 -17.90 5.54
CA SER A 251 27.13 -18.85 5.10
C SER A 251 28.51 -18.22 5.04
N ALA A 252 28.62 -17.01 4.45
CA ALA A 252 29.87 -16.27 4.38
C ALA A 252 30.42 -15.91 5.77
N PHE A 253 29.55 -15.54 6.71
CA PHE A 253 29.95 -15.31 8.10
C PHE A 253 30.50 -16.58 8.76
N ASN A 254 29.84 -17.73 8.60
CA ASN A 254 30.31 -18.98 9.19
C ASN A 254 31.68 -19.40 8.63
N VAL A 255 31.89 -19.28 7.31
CA VAL A 255 33.19 -19.56 6.67
C VAL A 255 34.30 -18.66 7.24
N MET A 256 34.01 -17.37 7.45
CA MET A 256 34.96 -16.45 8.09
C MET A 256 35.28 -16.88 9.52
N ALA A 257 34.26 -17.25 10.30
CA ALA A 257 34.42 -17.69 11.68
C ALA A 257 35.22 -19.00 11.78
N ASP A 258 35.03 -19.93 10.84
CA ASP A 258 35.82 -21.16 10.74
C ASP A 258 37.30 -20.87 10.48
N ARG A 259 37.60 -20.02 9.48
CA ARG A 259 38.99 -19.60 9.17
C ARG A 259 39.67 -18.89 10.34
N LEU A 260 38.93 -18.04 11.05
CA LEU A 260 39.47 -17.35 12.23
C LEU A 260 39.75 -18.34 13.36
N SER A 261 38.84 -19.28 13.63
CA SER A 261 39.03 -20.32 14.64
C SER A 261 40.23 -21.21 14.32
N GLU A 262 40.41 -21.57 13.05
CA GLU A 262 41.56 -22.35 12.58
C GLU A 262 42.88 -21.58 12.76
N SER A 263 42.95 -20.31 12.34
CA SER A 263 44.15 -19.48 12.52
C SER A 263 44.53 -19.31 14.00
N ILE A 264 43.56 -19.05 14.88
CA ILE A 264 43.85 -18.94 16.32
C ILE A 264 44.30 -20.28 16.90
N GLY A 265 43.66 -21.39 16.49
CA GLY A 265 44.08 -22.74 16.88
C GLY A 265 45.53 -23.02 16.47
N PHE A 266 45.89 -22.71 15.22
CA PHE A 266 47.26 -22.83 14.71
C PHE A 266 48.25 -21.99 15.54
N ILE A 267 47.98 -20.70 15.74
CA ILE A 267 48.86 -19.79 16.51
C ILE A 267 49.03 -20.29 17.95
N SER A 268 47.97 -20.79 18.59
CA SER A 268 48.05 -21.31 19.97
C SER A 268 48.92 -22.56 20.06
N SER A 269 48.76 -23.51 19.12
CA SER A 269 49.55 -24.73 19.08
C SER A 269 51.03 -24.47 18.79
N ASP A 270 51.30 -23.52 17.89
CA ASP A 270 52.67 -23.09 17.57
C ASP A 270 53.36 -22.42 18.77
N ARG A 271 52.62 -21.55 19.48
CA ARG A 271 53.10 -20.92 20.70
C ARG A 271 53.41 -21.94 21.80
N ASP A 272 52.56 -22.94 21.99
CA ASP A 272 52.77 -23.97 23.01
C ASP A 272 54.02 -24.82 22.69
N ARG A 273 54.20 -25.23 21.43
CA ARG A 273 55.44 -25.92 20.98
C ARG A 273 56.69 -25.07 21.22
N SER A 274 56.63 -23.79 20.88
CA SER A 274 57.75 -22.87 21.11
C SER A 274 58.08 -22.74 22.61
N ARG A 275 57.08 -22.75 23.50
CA ARG A 275 57.30 -22.68 24.96
C ARG A 275 57.92 -23.97 25.49
N ASP A 276 57.43 -25.12 25.05
CA ASP A 276 57.96 -26.43 25.46
C ASP A 276 59.41 -26.57 25.01
N PHE A 277 59.71 -26.21 23.76
CA PHE A 277 61.08 -26.17 23.24
C PHE A 277 62.00 -25.28 24.08
N LEU A 278 61.59 -24.03 24.38
CA LEU A 278 62.39 -23.13 25.21
C LEU A 278 62.62 -23.67 26.64
N ALA A 279 61.64 -24.39 27.20
CA ALA A 279 61.79 -25.02 28.50
C ALA A 279 62.82 -26.15 28.47
N ASP A 280 62.75 -27.03 27.47
CA ASP A 280 63.69 -28.13 27.28
C ASP A 280 65.12 -27.62 27.08
N VAL A 281 65.29 -26.61 26.24
CA VAL A 281 66.57 -25.92 26.03
C VAL A 281 67.13 -25.34 27.32
N SER A 282 66.28 -24.67 28.10
CA SER A 282 66.68 -24.10 29.39
C SER A 282 67.14 -25.16 30.39
N HIS A 283 66.53 -26.35 30.35
CA HIS A 283 66.91 -27.48 31.18
C HIS A 283 68.26 -28.09 30.76
N GLU A 284 68.46 -28.35 29.46
CA GLU A 284 69.69 -28.91 28.92
C GLU A 284 70.90 -27.99 29.07
N LEU A 285 70.70 -26.66 29.07
CA LEU A 285 71.76 -25.68 29.35
C LEU A 285 72.11 -25.59 30.84
N ARG A 286 71.14 -25.75 31.74
CA ARG A 286 71.35 -25.58 33.19
C ARG A 286 72.29 -26.65 33.75
N THR A 287 72.19 -27.89 33.28
CA THR A 287 72.98 -29.02 33.74
C THR A 287 74.50 -28.84 33.54
N PRO A 288 75.01 -28.59 32.32
CA PRO A 288 76.45 -28.36 32.11
C PRO A 288 76.94 -27.09 32.81
N ILE A 289 76.11 -26.03 32.88
CA ILE A 289 76.46 -24.80 33.63
C ILE A 289 76.62 -25.09 35.13
N ALA A 290 75.74 -25.90 35.71
CA ALA A 290 75.83 -26.30 37.11
C ALA A 290 77.08 -27.15 37.37
N ALA A 291 77.39 -28.11 36.48
CA ALA A 291 78.61 -28.92 36.56
C ALA A 291 79.87 -28.05 36.48
N LEU A 292 79.94 -27.12 35.52
CA LEU A 292 81.03 -26.14 35.40
C LEU A 292 81.21 -25.29 36.65
N ARG A 293 80.10 -24.86 37.27
CA ARG A 293 80.15 -24.14 38.54
C ARG A 293 80.75 -25.00 39.65
N THR A 294 80.28 -26.24 39.80
CA THR A 294 80.79 -27.17 40.81
C THR A 294 82.28 -27.48 40.61
N PHE A 295 82.73 -27.74 39.38
CA PHE A 295 84.15 -27.95 39.09
C PHE A 295 84.99 -26.71 39.41
N ASN A 296 84.48 -25.51 39.10
CA ASN A 296 85.18 -24.26 39.44
C ASN A 296 85.25 -24.04 40.97
N GLU A 297 84.19 -24.35 41.70
CA GLU A 297 84.16 -24.30 43.18
C GLU A 297 85.18 -25.27 43.78
N LEU A 298 85.21 -26.53 43.33
CA LEU A 298 86.17 -27.55 43.78
C LEU A 298 87.62 -27.15 43.50
N LEU A 299 87.89 -26.58 42.32
CA LEU A 299 89.21 -26.05 41.96
C LEU A 299 89.63 -24.90 42.90
N ARG A 300 88.69 -24.04 43.32
CA ARG A 300 88.96 -22.93 44.26
C ARG A 300 89.13 -23.39 45.72
N ASP A 301 88.46 -24.48 46.12
CA ASP A 301 88.45 -25.02 47.49
C ASP A 301 89.60 -26.01 47.80
N GLY A 302 90.66 -26.00 46.99
CA GLY A 302 91.92 -26.72 47.27
C GLY A 302 92.27 -27.83 46.28
N ALA A 303 91.41 -28.17 45.32
CA ALA A 303 91.76 -29.15 44.29
C ALA A 303 92.83 -28.63 43.30
N THR A 304 93.16 -27.33 43.31
CA THR A 304 94.27 -26.79 42.52
C THR A 304 95.65 -27.28 43.01
N ASP A 305 95.76 -27.64 44.30
CA ASP A 305 97.01 -28.09 44.92
C ASP A 305 97.33 -29.57 44.63
N ASP A 306 96.35 -30.31 44.10
CA ASP A 306 96.50 -31.67 43.59
C ASP A 306 96.55 -31.64 42.04
N PRO A 307 97.73 -31.88 41.42
CA PRO A 307 97.88 -31.84 39.97
C PRO A 307 96.94 -32.81 39.24
N GLU A 308 96.64 -33.97 39.83
CA GLU A 308 95.83 -35.01 39.19
C GLU A 308 94.34 -34.62 39.19
N ALA A 309 93.83 -34.17 40.34
CA ALA A 309 92.45 -33.66 40.45
C ALA A 309 92.20 -32.37 39.65
N ARG A 310 93.20 -31.47 39.60
CA ARG A 310 93.12 -30.23 38.79
C ARG A 310 92.97 -30.55 37.31
N ASP A 311 93.82 -31.43 36.80
CA ASP A 311 93.83 -31.78 35.38
C ASP A 311 92.53 -32.54 35.02
N GLU A 312 92.01 -33.41 35.90
CA GLU A 312 90.69 -34.05 35.75
C GLU A 312 89.54 -33.03 35.67
N PHE A 313 89.46 -32.07 36.60
CA PHE A 313 88.38 -31.07 36.60
C PHE A 313 88.45 -30.09 35.42
N LEU A 314 89.65 -29.77 34.94
CA LEU A 314 89.84 -28.98 33.72
C LEU A 314 89.39 -29.76 32.48
N GLU A 315 89.72 -31.05 32.39
CA GLU A 315 89.27 -31.92 31.30
C GLU A 315 87.75 -32.07 31.30
N GLN A 316 87.12 -32.34 32.46
CA GLN A 316 85.67 -32.40 32.58
C GLN A 316 84.99 -31.06 32.28
N SER A 317 85.60 -29.93 32.68
CA SER A 317 85.10 -28.60 32.31
C SER A 317 85.14 -28.38 30.81
N GLN A 318 86.24 -28.77 30.15
CA GLN A 318 86.36 -28.67 28.70
C GLN A 318 85.28 -29.50 27.99
N GLN A 319 85.01 -30.73 28.46
CA GLN A 319 83.92 -31.56 27.92
C GLN A 319 82.54 -30.91 28.08
N GLN A 320 82.26 -30.23 29.20
CA GLN A 320 80.98 -29.51 29.36
C GLN A 320 80.87 -28.27 28.47
N ILE A 321 81.98 -27.56 28.23
CA ILE A 321 82.04 -26.42 27.29
C ILE A 321 81.79 -26.91 25.86
N GLU A 322 82.46 -27.98 25.43
CA GLU A 322 82.23 -28.60 24.12
C GLU A 322 80.78 -29.07 23.96
N ARG A 323 80.16 -29.59 25.03
CA ARG A 323 78.75 -29.95 25.04
C ARG A 323 77.82 -28.74 24.92
N LEU A 324 78.14 -27.62 25.56
CA LEU A 324 77.39 -26.36 25.41
C LEU A 324 77.50 -25.79 23.99
N ASP A 325 78.68 -25.82 23.38
CA ASP A 325 78.90 -25.39 22.01
C ASP A 325 78.14 -26.28 21.02
N TRP A 326 78.17 -27.60 21.21
CA TRP A 326 77.38 -28.54 20.43
C TRP A 326 75.87 -28.25 20.56
N LEU A 327 75.37 -28.02 21.77
CA LEU A 327 73.96 -27.70 22.00
C LEU A 327 73.59 -26.37 21.32
N ALA A 328 74.40 -25.32 21.47
CA ALA A 328 74.17 -24.03 20.84
C ALA A 328 74.13 -24.12 19.30
N ALA A 329 75.03 -24.91 18.70
CA ALA A 329 75.05 -25.15 17.26
C ALA A 329 73.77 -25.85 16.77
N ASN A 330 73.31 -26.88 17.47
CA ASN A 330 72.07 -27.59 17.13
C ASN A 330 70.83 -26.70 17.28
N LEU A 331 70.78 -25.82 18.28
CA LEU A 331 69.68 -24.88 18.45
C LEU A 331 69.61 -23.84 17.33
N LEU A 332 70.76 -23.37 16.87
CA LEU A 332 70.85 -22.46 15.73
C LEU A 332 70.40 -23.14 14.42
N GLU A 333 70.72 -24.42 14.26
CA GLU A 333 70.31 -25.21 13.10
C GLU A 333 68.79 -25.48 13.11
N LEU A 334 68.23 -25.86 14.25
CA LEU A 334 66.79 -26.08 14.40
C LEU A 334 65.98 -24.78 14.22
N SER A 335 66.46 -23.65 14.76
CA SER A 335 65.82 -22.34 14.58
C SER A 335 65.74 -21.93 13.11
N LYS A 336 66.74 -22.27 12.29
CA LYS A 336 66.71 -22.01 10.84
C LYS A 336 65.65 -22.86 10.14
N LEU A 337 65.52 -24.14 10.53
CA LEU A 337 64.52 -25.05 9.99
C LEU A 337 63.09 -24.61 10.33
N ASP A 338 62.82 -24.22 11.58
CA ASP A 338 61.49 -23.72 12.01
C ASP A 338 61.12 -22.37 11.37
N SER A 339 62.11 -21.54 11.02
CA SER A 339 61.87 -20.23 10.38
C SER A 339 61.55 -20.33 8.88
N GLY A 340 61.65 -21.53 8.28
CA GLY A 340 61.33 -21.76 6.87
C GLY A 340 62.27 -21.07 5.87
N LEU A 341 63.57 -20.93 6.20
CA LEU A 341 64.61 -20.49 5.27
C LEU A 341 65.32 -21.67 4.58
#